data_AF-A0A536UPP3-F1
#
_entry.id   AF-A0A536UPP3-F1
#
_cell.length_a   1.000
_cell.length_b   1.000
_cell.length_c   1.000
_cell.angle_alpha   90.00
_cell.angle_beta   90.00
_cell.angle_gamma   90.00
#
_symmetry.space_group_name_H-M   'P 1'
#
loop_
_entity.id
_entity.type
_entity.pdbx_description
1 polymer ?
#
loop_
_entity_poly.entity_id
_entity_poly.type
_entity_poly.pdbx_seq_one_letter_code
_entity_poly.pdbx_strand_id
1 'polypeptide(L)'
;MNRGVEAAIGVRRGALGAAIAGSLLTAMAYWLDRPHIFQSWLLAWLFFLGIALGSMANVMIHELTGGAWGFAIRRPAEAAMATLPVLAVLSLPLALGLGDLYPWVHEGSGPRHWYLNTAAFETRTIIYFALWLGASSALIRYWRAGSTNAAKTPMPPRPALRRLCIAGLLIYALTMTLAAVDWIMSLSADWHSTTFGLLIMVGQSMSGFAFAVACAVFAGYLRDGSPEAAQHARDLGNLLLTLVMLWVYLAFTQF
;
A
#
# COMPACT_ATOMS: atom_id res chain seq x y z
N MET A 1 2.42 -35.41 8.01
CA MET A 1 2.03 -33.98 7.94
C MET A 1 2.95 -33.29 6.93
N ASN A 2 2.41 -32.50 6.01
CA ASN A 2 3.16 -32.03 4.82
C ASN A 2 4.17 -30.93 5.20
N ARG A 3 5.44 -31.01 4.78
CA ARG A 3 6.52 -30.07 5.17
C ARG A 3 6.17 -28.58 4.97
N GLY A 4 5.34 -28.27 3.98
CA GLY A 4 4.86 -26.90 3.73
C GLY A 4 3.93 -26.34 4.81
N VAL A 5 3.16 -27.19 5.49
CA VAL A 5 2.23 -26.77 6.56
C VAL A 5 3.01 -26.40 7.82
N GLU A 6 4.05 -27.16 8.16
CA GLU A 6 4.92 -26.86 9.31
C GLU A 6 5.69 -25.55 9.11
N ALA A 7 6.22 -25.31 7.90
CA ALA A 7 6.87 -24.05 7.56
C ALA A 7 5.91 -22.85 7.66
N ALA A 8 4.68 -22.98 7.17
CA ALA A 8 3.67 -21.92 7.26
C ALA A 8 3.26 -21.62 8.72
N ILE A 9 3.13 -22.65 9.55
CA ILE A 9 2.84 -22.48 10.99
C ILE A 9 4.01 -21.79 11.70
N GLY A 10 5.25 -22.15 11.36
CA GLY A 10 6.46 -21.52 11.88
C GLY A 10 6.52 -20.02 11.57
N VAL A 11 6.32 -19.65 10.30
CA VAL A 11 6.27 -18.25 9.86
C VAL A 11 5.15 -17.48 10.56
N ARG A 12 3.95 -18.06 10.67
CA ARG A 12 2.83 -17.44 11.37
C ARG A 12 3.14 -17.19 12.86
N ARG A 13 3.73 -18.16 13.54
CA ARG A 13 4.13 -18.02 14.95
C ARG A 13 5.22 -16.97 15.13
N GLY A 14 6.21 -16.95 14.25
CA GLY A 14 7.26 -15.92 14.25
C GLY A 14 6.69 -14.52 14.04
N ALA A 15 5.77 -14.36 13.07
CA ALA A 15 5.11 -13.08 12.82
C ALA A 15 4.25 -12.61 14.00
N LEU A 16 3.51 -13.52 14.65
CA LEU A 16 2.74 -13.20 15.85
C LEU A 16 3.66 -12.82 17.02
N GLY A 17 4.77 -13.53 17.21
CA GLY A 17 5.76 -13.20 18.23
C GLY A 17 6.38 -11.82 18.01
N ALA A 18 6.77 -11.51 16.78
CA ALA A 18 7.28 -10.19 16.39
C ALA A 18 6.22 -9.09 16.57
N ALA A 19 4.95 -9.35 16.23
CA ALA A 19 3.86 -8.41 16.44
C ALA A 19 3.62 -8.12 17.93
N ILE A 20 3.62 -9.15 18.79
CA ILE A 20 3.47 -8.98 20.24
C ILE A 20 4.65 -8.18 20.81
N ALA A 21 5.89 -8.56 20.46
CA ALA A 21 7.08 -7.86 20.92
C ALA A 21 7.09 -6.39 20.46
N GLY A 22 6.75 -6.14 19.19
CA GLY A 22 6.64 -4.79 18.62
C GLY A 22 5.57 -3.95 19.32
N SER A 23 4.39 -4.52 19.59
CA SER A 23 3.33 -3.83 20.34
C SER A 23 3.75 -3.49 21.76
N LEU A 24 4.43 -4.40 22.47
CA LEU A 24 4.94 -4.15 23.82
C LEU A 24 6.01 -3.06 23.85
N LEU A 25 6.95 -3.09 22.89
CA LEU A 25 7.98 -2.06 22.76
C LEU A 25 7.37 -0.69 22.43
N THR A 26 6.36 -0.65 21.57
CA THR A 26 5.63 0.58 21.22
C THR A 26 4.89 1.14 22.45
N ALA A 27 4.20 0.28 23.20
CA ALA A 27 3.50 0.67 24.41
C ALA A 27 4.45 1.21 25.48
N MET A 28 5.66 0.63 25.60
CA MET A 28 6.71 1.14 26.48
C MET A 28 7.25 2.49 26.00
N ALA A 29 7.53 2.62 24.70
CA ALA A 29 8.07 3.84 24.10
C ALA A 29 7.13 5.04 24.24
N TYR A 30 5.81 4.82 24.25
CA TYR A 30 4.80 5.87 24.48
C TYR A 30 5.01 6.62 25.82
N TRP A 31 5.49 5.93 26.87
CA TRP A 31 5.75 6.55 28.16
C TRP A 31 7.11 7.25 28.25
N LEU A 32 8.04 6.92 27.35
CA LEU A 32 9.38 7.48 27.32
C LEU A 32 9.44 8.77 26.50
N ASP A 33 8.79 8.77 25.32
CA ASP A 33 8.87 9.87 24.36
C ASP A 33 7.63 9.93 23.46
N ARG A 34 6.60 10.63 23.96
CA ARG A 34 5.28 10.66 23.35
C ARG A 34 5.26 11.25 21.93
N PRO A 35 5.88 12.41 21.62
CA PRO A 35 5.82 12.95 20.27
C PRO A 35 6.56 12.08 19.25
N HIS A 36 7.76 11.58 19.59
CA HIS A 36 8.56 10.78 18.67
C HIS A 36 7.94 9.41 18.39
N ILE A 37 7.16 8.83 19.32
CA ILE A 37 6.47 7.56 19.04
C ILE A 37 5.41 7.71 17.95
N PHE A 38 4.67 8.84 17.91
CA PHE A 38 3.65 9.06 16.87
C PHE A 38 4.29 9.32 15.51
N GLN A 39 5.42 10.05 15.46
CA GLN A 39 6.17 10.26 14.21
C GLN A 39 6.71 8.93 13.66
N SER A 40 7.27 8.09 14.54
CA SER A 40 7.76 6.76 14.17
C SER A 40 6.62 5.84 13.73
N TRP A 41 5.48 5.91 14.40
CA TRP A 41 4.27 5.16 14.05
C TRP A 41 3.73 5.58 12.68
N LEU A 42 3.65 6.90 12.42
CA LEU A 42 3.21 7.44 11.14
C LEU A 42 4.11 6.95 10.00
N LEU A 43 5.43 7.01 10.16
CA LEU A 43 6.38 6.50 9.17
C LEU A 43 6.16 5.01 8.87
N ALA A 44 6.11 4.17 9.92
CA ALA A 44 5.92 2.74 9.77
C ALA A 44 4.56 2.42 9.12
N TRP A 45 3.50 3.08 9.59
CA TRP A 45 2.16 2.91 9.07
C TRP A 45 2.05 3.32 7.60
N LEU A 46 2.62 4.47 7.20
CA LEU A 46 2.66 4.93 5.80
C LEU A 46 3.43 3.95 4.92
N PHE A 47 4.52 3.36 5.41
CA PHE A 47 5.29 2.36 4.67
C PHE A 47 4.46 1.10 4.37
N PHE A 48 3.84 0.50 5.40
CA PHE A 48 3.01 -0.69 5.21
C PHE A 48 1.71 -0.40 4.43
N LEU A 49 1.11 0.76 4.65
CA LEU A 49 0.00 1.25 3.85
C LEU A 49 0.38 1.40 2.38
N GLY A 50 1.59 1.92 2.12
CA GLY A 50 2.12 2.05 0.78
C GLY A 50 2.33 0.73 0.06
N ILE A 51 2.77 -0.32 0.77
CA ILE A 51 2.83 -1.68 0.21
C ILE A 51 1.42 -2.15 -0.17
N ALA A 52 0.44 -2.03 0.72
CA ALA A 52 -0.92 -2.52 0.48
C ALA A 52 -1.62 -1.78 -0.68
N LEU A 53 -1.59 -0.44 -0.68
CA LEU A 53 -2.18 0.38 -1.73
C LEU A 53 -1.43 0.26 -3.05
N GLY A 54 -0.09 0.19 -3.01
CA GLY A 54 0.73 -0.06 -4.19
C GLY A 54 0.44 -1.42 -4.82
N SER A 55 0.28 -2.47 -4.02
CA SER A 55 -0.16 -3.78 -4.51
C SER A 55 -1.56 -3.73 -5.13
N MET A 56 -2.51 -3.00 -4.53
CA MET A 56 -3.84 -2.80 -5.12
C MET A 56 -3.75 -2.11 -6.50
N ALA A 57 -2.99 -1.01 -6.60
CA ALA A 57 -2.78 -0.28 -7.84
C ALA A 57 -2.12 -1.16 -8.91
N ASN A 58 -1.07 -1.89 -8.56
CA ASN A 58 -0.36 -2.79 -9.48
C ASN A 58 -1.27 -3.90 -10.01
N VAL A 59 -2.14 -4.48 -9.18
CA VAL A 59 -3.11 -5.50 -9.63
C VAL A 59 -4.13 -4.89 -10.58
N MET A 60 -4.66 -3.70 -10.28
CA MET A 60 -5.58 -3.02 -11.18
C MET A 60 -4.92 -2.66 -12.52
N ILE A 61 -3.67 -2.20 -12.51
CA ILE A 61 -2.89 -1.94 -13.73
C ILE A 61 -2.71 -3.23 -14.53
N HIS A 62 -2.29 -4.32 -13.89
CA HIS A 62 -2.10 -5.62 -14.54
C HIS A 62 -3.40 -6.13 -15.20
N GLU A 63 -4.54 -5.96 -14.55
CA GLU A 63 -5.85 -6.31 -15.13
C GLU A 63 -6.21 -5.50 -16.38
N LEU A 64 -5.69 -4.28 -16.51
CA LEU A 64 -5.92 -3.42 -17.67
C LEU A 64 -4.90 -3.65 -18.80
N THR A 65 -3.65 -3.97 -18.45
CA THR A 65 -2.57 -4.15 -19.42
C THR A 65 -2.39 -5.59 -19.87
N GLY A 66 -2.78 -6.55 -19.04
CA GLY A 66 -2.48 -7.96 -19.21
C GLY A 66 -0.98 -8.27 -19.11
N GLY A 67 -0.57 -9.35 -19.76
CA GLY A 67 0.81 -9.85 -19.79
C GLY A 67 1.11 -10.91 -18.75
N ALA A 68 2.16 -11.70 -19.00
CA ALA A 68 2.50 -12.87 -18.17
C ALA A 68 3.18 -12.49 -16.84
N TRP A 69 3.81 -11.30 -16.75
CA TRP A 69 4.54 -10.85 -15.56
C TRP A 69 3.68 -10.82 -14.29
N GLY A 70 2.40 -10.50 -14.40
CA GLY A 70 1.52 -10.41 -13.23
C GLY A 70 1.25 -11.75 -12.56
N PHE A 71 1.39 -12.88 -13.24
CA PHE A 71 1.07 -14.20 -12.67
C PHE A 71 1.93 -14.52 -11.44
N ALA A 72 3.22 -14.19 -11.49
CA ALA A 72 4.16 -14.44 -10.40
C ALA A 72 3.85 -13.61 -9.14
N ILE A 73 3.40 -12.37 -9.34
CA ILE A 73 3.23 -11.39 -8.25
C ILE A 73 1.77 -11.26 -7.79
N ARG A 74 0.82 -11.85 -8.51
CA ARG A 74 -0.62 -11.67 -8.27
C ARG A 74 -1.03 -12.06 -6.86
N ARG A 75 -0.71 -13.29 -6.44
CA ARG A 75 -1.10 -13.80 -5.13
C ARG A 75 -0.47 -13.00 -3.97
N PRO A 76 0.85 -12.70 -3.98
CA PRO A 76 1.42 -11.79 -2.99
C PRO A 76 0.76 -10.41 -2.96
N ALA A 77 0.46 -9.81 -4.12
CA ALA A 77 -0.16 -8.50 -4.20
C ALA A 77 -1.62 -8.52 -3.67
N GLU A 78 -2.40 -9.55 -3.99
CA GLU A 78 -3.74 -9.75 -3.43
C GLU A 78 -3.70 -9.90 -1.90
N ALA A 79 -2.72 -10.65 -1.39
CA ALA A 79 -2.53 -10.83 0.05
C ALA A 79 -2.14 -9.51 0.75
N ALA A 80 -1.23 -8.73 0.16
CA ALA A 80 -0.84 -7.41 0.67
C ALA A 80 -2.04 -6.45 0.67
N MET A 81 -2.78 -6.37 -0.43
CA MET A 81 -4.00 -5.55 -0.53
C MET A 81 -5.07 -5.96 0.49
N ALA A 82 -5.17 -7.25 0.83
CA ALA A 82 -6.12 -7.75 1.82
C ALA A 82 -5.77 -7.33 3.27
N THR A 83 -4.62 -6.70 3.52
CA THR A 83 -4.25 -6.15 4.84
C THR A 83 -4.82 -4.76 5.11
N LEU A 84 -5.43 -4.10 4.12
CA LEU A 84 -6.03 -2.76 4.27
C LEU A 84 -6.97 -2.61 5.48
N PRO A 85 -7.84 -3.58 5.83
CA PRO A 85 -8.67 -3.46 7.04
C PRO A 85 -7.86 -3.36 8.32
N VAL A 86 -6.74 -4.08 8.41
CA VAL A 86 -5.84 -4.01 9.57
C VAL A 86 -5.15 -2.65 9.63
N LEU A 87 -4.68 -2.15 8.48
CA LEU A 87 -4.05 -0.84 8.38
C LEU A 87 -5.01 0.31 8.70
N ALA A 88 -6.30 0.17 8.38
CA ALA A 88 -7.35 1.11 8.78
C ALA A 88 -7.56 1.12 10.30
N VAL A 89 -7.42 -0.03 10.99
CA VAL A 89 -7.47 -0.06 12.47
C VAL A 89 -6.20 0.52 13.07
N LEU A 90 -5.04 0.25 12.45
CA LEU A 90 -3.75 0.78 12.89
C LEU A 90 -3.56 2.28 12.65
N SER A 91 -4.51 2.97 12.00
CA SER A 91 -4.54 4.43 11.93
C SER A 91 -5.13 5.07 13.20
N LEU A 92 -5.87 4.32 14.03
CA LEU A 92 -6.50 4.87 15.24
C LEU A 92 -5.51 5.53 16.22
N PRO A 93 -4.30 4.97 16.48
CA PRO A 93 -3.31 5.66 17.30
C PRO A 93 -2.91 7.05 16.76
N LEU A 94 -2.92 7.24 15.43
CA LEU A 94 -2.58 8.53 14.82
C LEU A 94 -3.65 9.60 15.11
N ALA A 95 -4.93 9.21 15.15
CA ALA A 95 -6.02 10.10 15.53
C ALA A 95 -5.89 10.56 17.01
N LEU A 96 -5.36 9.70 17.89
CA LEU A 96 -5.09 10.05 19.29
C LEU A 96 -3.86 10.96 19.46
N GLY A 97 -2.90 10.89 18.54
CA GLY A 97 -1.66 11.69 18.53
C GLY A 97 -1.71 12.90 17.60
N LEU A 98 -2.90 13.34 17.18
CA LEU A 98 -3.05 14.34 16.12
C LEU A 98 -2.39 15.69 16.48
N GLY A 99 -2.56 16.16 17.72
CA GLY A 99 -1.90 17.37 18.22
C GLY A 99 -0.37 17.23 18.41
N ASP A 100 0.11 16.02 18.65
CA ASP A 100 1.54 15.72 18.77
C ASP A 100 2.23 15.68 17.39
N LEU A 101 1.48 15.37 16.32
CA LEU A 101 1.97 15.24 14.95
C LEU A 101 1.87 16.51 14.12
N TYR A 102 0.75 17.23 14.25
CA TYR A 102 0.37 18.25 13.28
C TYR A 102 0.31 19.65 13.94
N PRO A 103 1.24 20.56 13.59
CA PRO A 103 1.31 21.89 14.21
C PRO A 103 0.02 22.70 14.08
N TRP A 104 -0.71 22.54 12.97
CA TRP A 104 -1.95 23.26 12.68
C TRP A 104 -3.08 22.98 13.68
N VAL A 105 -2.97 21.95 14.52
CA VAL A 105 -3.94 21.64 15.59
C VAL A 105 -3.89 22.70 16.70
N HIS A 106 -2.69 23.20 17.02
CA HIS A 106 -2.47 24.14 18.12
C HIS A 106 -2.25 25.56 17.61
N GLU A 107 -1.50 25.70 16.52
CA GLU A 107 -1.15 27.00 15.93
C GLU A 107 -2.27 27.54 15.03
N GLY A 108 -3.20 26.67 14.65
CA GLY A 108 -4.22 26.96 13.65
C GLY A 108 -3.68 26.85 12.22
N SER A 109 -4.60 26.67 11.28
CA SER A 109 -4.28 26.45 9.86
C SER A 109 -4.38 27.71 8.99
N GLY A 110 -4.63 28.86 9.61
CA GLY A 110 -4.84 30.15 8.93
C GLY A 110 -5.91 30.08 7.83
N PRO A 111 -5.64 30.57 6.61
CA PRO A 111 -6.59 30.52 5.48
C PRO A 111 -7.07 29.12 5.09
N ARG A 112 -6.34 28.07 5.49
CA ARG A 112 -6.67 26.66 5.17
C ARG A 112 -7.63 26.01 6.17
N HIS A 113 -8.19 26.74 7.14
CA HIS A 113 -9.09 26.17 8.17
C HIS A 113 -10.32 25.45 7.64
N TRP A 114 -10.78 25.81 6.43
CA TRP A 114 -11.86 25.08 5.75
C TRP A 114 -11.46 23.64 5.38
N TYR A 115 -10.15 23.39 5.18
CA TYR A 115 -9.59 22.08 4.81
C TYR A 115 -8.86 21.40 5.98
N LEU A 116 -7.93 22.10 6.63
CA LEU A 116 -7.15 21.63 7.77
C LEU A 116 -7.83 22.01 9.09
N ASN A 117 -8.80 21.21 9.48
CA ASN A 117 -9.35 21.17 10.82
C ASN A 117 -9.58 19.71 11.21
N THR A 118 -9.61 19.42 12.52
CA THR A 118 -9.65 18.04 13.03
C THR A 118 -10.86 17.26 12.48
N ALA A 119 -12.04 17.87 12.45
CA ALA A 119 -13.25 17.19 11.98
C ALA A 119 -13.18 16.84 10.49
N ALA A 120 -12.76 17.79 9.65
CA ALA A 120 -12.64 17.58 8.21
C ALA A 120 -11.52 16.58 7.87
N PHE A 121 -10.39 16.63 8.57
CA PHE A 121 -9.26 15.72 8.42
C PHE A 121 -9.66 14.26 8.72
N GLU A 122 -10.29 14.02 9.87
CA GLU A 122 -10.74 12.69 10.26
C GLU A 122 -11.85 12.17 9.34
N THR A 123 -12.79 13.03 8.94
CA THR A 123 -13.85 12.66 7.99
C THR A 123 -13.26 12.23 6.65
N ARG A 124 -12.28 12.98 6.12
CA ARG A 124 -11.59 12.60 4.88
C ARG A 124 -10.81 11.29 5.02
N THR A 125 -10.11 11.11 6.14
CA THR A 125 -9.41 9.85 6.46
C THR A 125 -10.36 8.65 6.43
N ILE A 126 -11.55 8.77 7.04
CA ILE A 126 -12.58 7.72 7.01
C ILE A 126 -13.08 7.48 5.57
N ILE A 127 -13.32 8.53 4.80
CA ILE A 127 -13.75 8.43 3.39
C ILE A 127 -12.70 7.73 2.54
N TYR A 128 -11.41 8.05 2.70
CA TYR A 128 -10.32 7.40 1.96
C TYR A 128 -10.32 5.90 2.23
N PHE A 129 -10.37 5.50 3.51
CA PHE A 129 -10.42 4.09 3.87
C PHE A 129 -11.69 3.40 3.38
N ALA A 130 -12.86 4.03 3.47
CA ALA A 130 -14.10 3.46 2.97
C ALA A 130 -14.02 3.16 1.47
N LEU A 131 -13.44 4.08 0.70
CA LEU A 131 -13.26 3.93 -0.75
C LEU A 131 -12.25 2.82 -1.09
N TRP A 132 -11.09 2.80 -0.42
CA TRP A 132 -10.05 1.78 -0.68
C TRP A 132 -10.48 0.39 -0.23
N LEU A 133 -11.14 0.27 0.94
CA LEU A 133 -11.71 -0.98 1.42
C LEU A 133 -12.84 -1.46 0.51
N GLY A 134 -13.66 -0.55 0.00
CA GLY A 134 -14.70 -0.85 -0.99
C GLY A 134 -14.12 -1.42 -2.28
N ALA A 135 -13.10 -0.76 -2.85
CA ALA A 135 -12.41 -1.21 -4.05
C ALA A 135 -11.73 -2.57 -3.85
N SER A 136 -10.94 -2.71 -2.78
CA SER A 136 -10.25 -3.95 -2.40
C SER A 136 -11.24 -5.10 -2.19
N SER A 137 -12.33 -4.87 -1.45
CA SER A 137 -13.36 -5.87 -1.20
C SER A 137 -14.10 -6.28 -2.47
N ALA A 138 -14.41 -5.33 -3.36
CA ALA A 138 -15.06 -5.61 -4.64
C ALA A 138 -14.16 -6.48 -5.53
N LEU A 139 -12.87 -6.16 -5.63
CA LEU A 139 -11.88 -6.95 -6.37
C LEU A 139 -11.77 -8.37 -5.80
N ILE A 140 -11.57 -8.51 -4.48
CA ILE A 140 -11.46 -9.83 -3.82
C ILE A 140 -12.74 -10.65 -4.00
N ARG A 141 -13.92 -10.05 -3.83
CA ARG A 141 -15.20 -10.74 -4.05
C ARG A 141 -15.34 -11.20 -5.49
N TYR A 142 -14.94 -10.37 -6.46
CA TYR A 142 -14.98 -10.72 -7.87
C TYR A 142 -14.14 -11.96 -8.18
N TRP A 143 -12.90 -12.02 -7.68
CA TRP A 143 -12.01 -13.16 -7.92
C TRP A 143 -12.44 -14.42 -7.19
N ARG A 144 -13.03 -14.29 -5.99
CA ARG A 144 -13.61 -15.43 -5.25
C ARG A 144 -14.85 -16.01 -5.95
N ALA A 145 -15.74 -15.15 -6.46
CA ALA A 145 -16.95 -15.58 -7.16
C ALA A 145 -16.67 -16.24 -8.51
N GLY A 146 -15.57 -15.85 -9.17
CA GLY A 146 -15.17 -16.39 -10.46
C GLY A 146 -14.16 -17.55 -10.40
N SER A 147 -14.04 -18.22 -9.24
CA SER A 147 -12.96 -19.15 -8.86
C SER A 147 -12.16 -19.75 -10.05
N THR A 148 -10.88 -19.39 -10.07
CA THR A 148 -9.80 -19.75 -11.01
C THR A 148 -9.78 -19.04 -12.37
N ASN A 149 -8.72 -18.26 -12.57
CA ASN A 149 -7.90 -18.38 -13.78
C ASN A 149 -6.45 -17.97 -13.49
N ALA A 150 -5.77 -18.88 -12.78
CA ALA A 150 -4.37 -19.18 -13.06
C ALA A 150 -4.26 -20.13 -14.27
N ALA A 151 -5.24 -20.10 -15.19
CA ALA A 151 -5.14 -20.83 -16.44
C ALA A 151 -4.07 -20.14 -17.28
N LYS A 152 -3.18 -20.93 -17.88
CA LYS A 152 -2.08 -20.49 -18.76
C LYS A 152 -2.54 -19.71 -20.01
N THR A 153 -3.83 -19.40 -20.14
CA THR A 153 -4.45 -18.72 -21.27
C THR A 153 -4.97 -17.33 -20.88
N PRO A 154 -4.73 -16.28 -21.68
CA PRO A 154 -5.27 -14.95 -21.43
C PRO A 154 -6.80 -15.02 -21.50
N MET A 155 -7.48 -14.81 -20.37
CA MET A 155 -8.94 -14.69 -20.35
C MET A 155 -9.33 -13.34 -20.96
N PRO A 156 -10.34 -13.27 -21.85
CA PRO A 156 -10.78 -11.99 -22.39
C PRO A 156 -11.19 -11.03 -21.26
N PRO A 157 -10.87 -9.73 -21.38
CA PRO A 157 -11.14 -8.75 -20.34
C PRO A 157 -12.64 -8.69 -20.06
N ARG A 158 -13.03 -9.02 -18.83
CA ARG A 158 -14.43 -9.01 -18.41
C ARG A 158 -14.87 -7.56 -18.21
N PRO A 159 -15.88 -7.04 -18.94
CA PRO A 159 -16.22 -5.60 -18.93
C PRO A 159 -16.53 -5.03 -17.53
N ALA A 160 -17.04 -5.84 -16.61
CA ALA A 160 -17.29 -5.43 -15.23
C ALA A 160 -15.99 -5.23 -14.42
N LEU A 161 -15.05 -6.19 -14.49
CA LEU A 161 -13.76 -6.08 -13.81
C LEU A 161 -12.93 -4.93 -14.36
N ARG A 162 -12.91 -4.76 -15.69
CA ARG A 162 -12.22 -3.64 -16.33
C ARG A 162 -12.74 -2.28 -15.83
N ARG A 163 -14.06 -2.12 -15.74
CA ARG A 163 -14.68 -0.90 -15.18
C ARG A 163 -14.33 -0.69 -13.72
N LEU A 164 -14.31 -1.76 -12.92
CA LEU A 164 -13.90 -1.71 -11.52
C LEU A 164 -12.44 -1.27 -11.37
N CYS A 165 -11.51 -1.80 -12.16
CA CYS A 165 -10.10 -1.40 -12.12
C CYS A 165 -9.89 0.05 -12.57
N ILE A 166 -10.59 0.51 -13.61
CA ILE A 166 -10.52 1.92 -14.05
C ILE A 166 -11.05 2.84 -12.95
N ALA A 167 -12.24 2.56 -12.41
CA ALA A 167 -12.83 3.36 -11.35
C ALA A 167 -11.95 3.33 -10.09
N GLY A 168 -11.44 2.16 -9.71
CA GLY A 168 -10.56 1.97 -8.56
C GLY A 168 -9.25 2.74 -8.68
N LEU A 169 -8.61 2.77 -9.85
CA LEU A 169 -7.41 3.55 -10.10
C LEU A 169 -7.66 5.06 -10.03
N LEU A 170 -8.79 5.54 -10.58
CA LEU A 170 -9.17 6.96 -10.48
C LEU A 170 -9.46 7.38 -9.04
N ILE A 171 -10.21 6.55 -8.31
CA ILE A 171 -10.49 6.75 -6.88
C ILE A 171 -9.18 6.78 -6.10
N TYR A 172 -8.31 5.79 -6.29
CA TYR A 172 -6.98 5.74 -5.65
C TYR A 172 -6.16 6.99 -5.96
N ALA A 173 -6.05 7.38 -7.23
CA ALA A 173 -5.22 8.51 -7.63
C ALA A 173 -5.68 9.84 -7.00
N LEU A 174 -7.00 10.09 -7.02
CA LEU A 174 -7.56 11.30 -6.45
C LEU A 174 -7.44 11.33 -4.92
N THR A 175 -7.85 10.24 -4.26
CA THR A 175 -7.84 10.17 -2.79
C THR A 175 -6.42 10.15 -2.23
N MET A 176 -5.47 9.46 -2.86
CA MET A 176 -4.09 9.42 -2.41
C MET A 176 -3.37 10.76 -2.59
N THR A 177 -3.72 11.53 -3.62
CA THR A 177 -3.22 12.91 -3.75
C THR A 177 -3.64 13.77 -2.55
N LEU A 178 -4.90 13.68 -2.14
CA LEU A 178 -5.39 14.41 -0.97
C LEU A 178 -4.83 13.84 0.35
N ALA A 179 -4.73 12.53 0.46
CA ALA A 179 -4.16 11.87 1.63
C ALA A 179 -2.67 12.17 1.82
N ALA A 180 -1.92 12.38 0.73
CA ALA A 180 -0.53 12.85 0.81
C ALA A 180 -0.45 14.28 1.38
N VAL A 181 -1.40 15.15 1.02
CA VAL A 181 -1.52 16.49 1.63
C VAL A 181 -1.84 16.38 3.12
N ASP A 182 -2.88 15.61 3.45
CA ASP A 182 -3.36 15.46 4.82
C ASP A 182 -2.28 14.83 5.70
N TRP A 183 -1.81 13.63 5.38
CA TRP A 183 -1.02 12.83 6.31
C TRP A 183 0.46 13.20 6.34
N ILE A 184 0.99 13.81 5.28
CA ILE A 184 2.43 14.06 5.15
C ILE A 184 2.72 15.54 4.96
N MET A 185 2.16 16.20 3.94
CA MET A 185 2.50 17.62 3.68
C MET A 185 2.09 18.51 4.86
N SER A 186 0.95 18.24 5.49
CA SER A 186 0.44 19.06 6.60
C SER A 186 1.27 18.96 7.89
N LEU A 187 2.27 18.07 7.95
CA LEU A 187 3.29 18.06 9.01
C LEU A 187 4.14 19.34 9.00
N SER A 188 4.22 20.02 7.85
CA SER A 188 4.94 21.29 7.69
C SER A 188 3.99 22.35 7.13
N ALA A 189 3.61 23.33 7.96
CA ALA A 189 2.61 24.31 7.60
C ALA A 189 2.98 25.13 6.35
N ASP A 190 4.25 25.45 6.14
CA ASP A 190 4.68 26.36 5.08
C ASP A 190 5.07 25.65 3.76
N TRP A 191 4.99 24.31 3.73
CA TRP A 191 5.46 23.53 2.59
C TRP A 191 4.34 23.00 1.70
N HIS A 192 4.51 23.16 0.39
CA HIS A 192 3.53 22.78 -0.62
C HIS A 192 4.18 22.23 -1.90
N SER A 193 3.59 21.20 -2.48
CA SER A 193 4.01 20.64 -3.77
C SER A 193 2.85 19.94 -4.47
N THR A 194 2.65 20.25 -5.75
CA THR A 194 1.62 19.61 -6.60
C THR A 194 2.04 18.21 -7.06
N THR A 195 3.33 17.97 -7.23
CA THR A 195 3.90 16.68 -7.68
C THR A 195 3.96 15.65 -6.55
N PHE A 196 3.91 16.09 -5.29
CA PHE A 196 4.17 15.21 -4.14
C PHE A 196 3.22 14.01 -4.04
N GLY A 197 1.92 14.20 -4.29
CA GLY A 197 0.97 13.09 -4.32
C GLY A 197 1.36 12.02 -5.35
N LEU A 198 1.85 12.44 -6.52
CA LEU A 198 2.34 11.52 -7.55
C LEU A 198 3.63 10.81 -7.13
N LEU A 199 4.56 11.52 -6.48
CA LEU A 199 5.77 10.91 -5.93
C LEU A 199 5.41 9.80 -4.92
N ILE A 200 4.46 10.06 -4.03
CA ILE A 200 3.97 9.06 -3.07
C ILE A 200 3.35 7.87 -3.80
N MET A 201 2.44 8.09 -4.75
CA MET A 201 1.78 7.00 -5.48
C MET A 201 2.77 6.11 -6.24
N VAL A 202 3.79 6.68 -6.87
CA VAL A 202 4.84 5.91 -7.55
C VAL A 202 5.69 5.15 -6.53
N GLY A 203 6.03 5.76 -5.39
CA GLY A 203 6.73 5.09 -4.30
C GLY A 203 5.94 3.92 -3.70
N GLN A 204 4.62 4.07 -3.58
CA GLN A 204 3.71 3.01 -3.15
C GLN A 204 3.68 1.87 -4.18
N SER A 205 3.44 2.18 -5.45
CA SER A 205 3.48 1.18 -6.55
C SER A 205 4.82 0.44 -6.59
N MET A 206 5.94 1.15 -6.47
CA MET A 206 7.28 0.57 -6.38
C MET A 206 7.44 -0.37 -5.18
N SER A 207 7.02 0.06 -3.98
CA SER A 207 7.12 -0.73 -2.74
C SER A 207 6.24 -1.99 -2.79
N GLY A 208 5.00 -1.86 -3.26
CA GLY A 208 4.08 -2.98 -3.44
C GLY A 208 4.57 -3.97 -4.49
N PHE A 209 5.22 -3.49 -5.57
CA PHE A 209 5.80 -4.34 -6.61
C PHE A 209 7.03 -5.09 -6.07
N ALA A 210 7.96 -4.37 -5.42
CA ALA A 210 9.15 -4.95 -4.81
C ALA A 210 8.80 -6.02 -3.77
N PHE A 211 7.81 -5.75 -2.91
CA PHE A 211 7.31 -6.72 -1.94
C PHE A 211 6.78 -7.99 -2.62
N ALA A 212 5.95 -7.83 -3.66
CA ALA A 212 5.35 -8.96 -4.35
C ALA A 212 6.40 -9.81 -5.10
N VAL A 213 7.41 -9.17 -5.72
CA VAL A 213 8.55 -9.84 -6.33
C VAL A 213 9.36 -10.60 -5.28
N ALA A 214 9.68 -9.98 -4.14
CA ALA A 214 10.40 -10.64 -3.06
C ALA A 214 9.65 -11.89 -2.57
N CYS A 215 8.34 -11.81 -2.35
CA CYS A 215 7.51 -12.96 -2.01
C CYS A 215 7.56 -14.05 -3.09
N ALA A 216 7.52 -13.70 -4.38
CA ALA A 216 7.61 -14.66 -5.48
C ALA A 216 8.99 -15.37 -5.52
N VAL A 217 10.07 -14.65 -5.22
CA VAL A 217 11.42 -15.21 -5.09
C VAL A 217 11.51 -16.17 -3.91
N PHE A 218 11.04 -15.76 -2.72
CA PHE A 218 11.08 -16.60 -1.52
C PHE A 218 10.17 -17.82 -1.59
N ALA A 219 9.06 -17.71 -2.32
CA ALA A 219 8.19 -18.85 -2.63
C ALA A 219 8.77 -19.82 -3.65
N GLY A 220 9.92 -19.49 -4.27
CA GLY A 220 10.59 -20.32 -5.27
C GLY A 220 10.01 -20.24 -6.68
N TYR A 221 8.97 -19.43 -6.91
CA TYR A 221 8.29 -19.31 -8.21
C TYR A 221 9.22 -18.80 -9.32
N LEU A 222 10.20 -17.97 -8.95
CA LEU A 222 11.18 -17.41 -9.87
C LEU A 222 12.51 -18.19 -9.88
N ARG A 223 12.60 -19.31 -9.15
CA ARG A 223 13.84 -20.06 -8.93
C ARG A 223 13.75 -21.54 -9.36
N ASP A 224 12.69 -21.93 -10.06
CA ASP A 224 12.46 -23.32 -10.48
C ASP A 224 13.38 -23.78 -11.63
N GLY A 225 14.21 -22.88 -12.18
CA GLY A 225 15.17 -23.17 -13.25
C GLY A 225 14.55 -23.26 -14.65
N SER A 226 13.23 -23.08 -14.77
CA SER A 226 12.55 -23.11 -16.07
C SER A 226 12.86 -21.85 -16.91
N PRO A 227 12.82 -21.95 -18.26
CA PRO A 227 12.92 -20.79 -19.13
C PRO A 227 11.85 -19.73 -18.83
N GLU A 228 10.64 -20.16 -18.46
CA GLU A 228 9.52 -19.29 -18.08
C GLU A 228 9.85 -18.48 -16.82
N ALA A 229 10.39 -19.12 -15.77
CA ALA A 229 10.78 -18.42 -14.55
C ALA A 229 11.92 -17.42 -14.79
N ALA A 230 12.90 -17.78 -15.61
CA ALA A 230 13.99 -16.87 -15.99
C ALA A 230 13.47 -15.65 -16.78
N GLN A 231 12.48 -15.85 -17.65
CA GLN A 231 11.83 -14.76 -18.38
C GLN A 231 11.02 -13.87 -17.43
N HIS A 232 10.16 -14.45 -16.58
CA HIS A 232 9.40 -13.67 -15.59
C HIS A 232 10.32 -12.88 -14.65
N ALA A 233 11.45 -13.45 -14.21
CA ALA A 233 12.41 -12.73 -13.38
C ALA A 233 13.01 -11.50 -14.09
N ARG A 234 13.36 -11.62 -15.38
CA ARG A 234 13.85 -10.49 -16.19
C ARG A 234 12.77 -9.42 -16.38
N ASP A 235 11.55 -9.83 -16.72
CA ASP A 235 10.44 -8.89 -16.94
C ASP A 235 10.11 -8.11 -15.67
N LEU A 236 10.04 -8.79 -14.52
CA LEU A 236 9.83 -8.16 -13.22
C LEU A 236 10.98 -7.24 -12.83
N GLY A 237 12.23 -7.61 -13.14
CA GLY A 237 13.40 -6.76 -12.92
C GLY A 237 13.34 -5.46 -13.75
N ASN A 238 12.97 -5.56 -15.03
CA ASN A 238 12.81 -4.39 -15.91
C ASN A 238 11.68 -3.47 -15.46
N LEU A 239 10.54 -4.03 -15.03
CA LEU A 239 9.42 -3.25 -14.49
C LEU A 239 9.79 -2.56 -13.17
N LEU A 240 10.49 -3.25 -12.27
CA LEU A 240 10.95 -2.64 -11.03
C LEU A 240 11.97 -1.53 -11.29
N LEU A 241 12.91 -1.74 -12.21
CA LEU A 241 13.84 -0.69 -12.64
C LEU A 241 13.11 0.52 -13.23
N THR A 242 12.06 0.28 -14.02
CA THR A 242 11.21 1.35 -14.59
C THR A 242 10.54 2.16 -13.48
N LEU A 243 9.99 1.50 -12.44
CA LEU A 243 9.40 2.17 -11.29
C LEU A 243 10.44 2.98 -10.49
N VAL A 244 11.65 2.43 -10.30
CA VAL A 244 12.77 3.14 -9.65
C VAL A 244 13.15 4.39 -10.45
N MET A 245 13.32 4.28 -11.76
CA MET A 245 13.66 5.42 -12.62
C MET A 245 12.56 6.49 -12.60
N LEU A 246 11.29 6.08 -12.66
CA LEU A 246 10.16 7.01 -12.57
C LEU A 246 10.13 7.71 -11.20
N TRP A 247 10.38 6.97 -10.12
CA TRP A 247 10.46 7.55 -8.78
C TRP A 247 11.61 8.55 -8.67
N VAL A 248 12.81 8.19 -9.15
CA VAL A 248 13.99 9.07 -9.14
C VAL A 248 13.73 10.33 -9.95
N TYR A 249 13.11 10.21 -11.13
CA TYR A 249 12.71 11.36 -11.94
C TYR A 249 11.79 12.29 -11.15
N LEU A 250 10.71 11.77 -10.55
CA LEU A 250 9.78 12.59 -9.78
C LEU A 250 10.43 13.22 -8.55
N ALA A 251 11.25 12.46 -7.83
CA ALA A 251 11.98 12.93 -6.65
C ALA A 251 12.94 14.07 -7.02
N PHE A 252 13.64 13.93 -8.16
CA PHE A 252 14.52 14.98 -8.67
C PHE A 252 13.74 16.22 -9.12
N THR A 253 12.63 16.06 -9.84
CA THR A 253 11.81 17.21 -10.27
C THR A 253 11.11 17.94 -9.12
N GLN A 254 10.98 17.31 -7.96
CA GLN A 254 10.43 17.92 -6.76
C GLN A 254 11.47 18.75 -5.98
N PHE A 255 12.75 18.38 -6.06
CA PHE A 255 13.87 19.08 -5.42
C PHE A 255 14.15 20.42 -6.08
#